data_AF-A0A1I4U7B6-F1
#
_entry.id   AF-A0A1I4U7B6-F1
#
_cell.length_a   1.000
_cell.length_b   1.000
_cell.length_c   1.000
_cell.angle_alpha   90.00
_cell.angle_beta   90.00
_cell.angle_gamma   90.00
#
_symmetry.space_group_name_H-M   'P 1'
#
loop_
_entity.id
_entity.type
_entity.pdbx_description
1 polymer ?
#
loop_
_entity_poly.entity_id
_entity_poly.type
_entity_poly.pdbx_seq_one_letter_code
_entity_poly.pdbx_strand_id
1 'polypeptide(L)'
;MSGGYNLGNPNPTFPTSFDAAVIEGGYVSGDGCWNAYVNADAIAVWGADDVLDRAMIVERYSSRMRARFQKYRGTAAEPRTWADAGNVVHHALRLGLIREVTTTAGERGWRILERDLRWIVVGTGYHREARQVRGLPPAEQAAVDKAEASLARRRATLDRKARENADAWIARVIRDTLRSDPATVVPQMWADRGWVPSWLSGTRLDASAGIVREAHHAAAMDRRTLKAWISDLQEESISSIARPFKRSQEFAALPEHAELPDEDDAALEALL
;
A
#
# COMPACT_ATOMS: atom_id res chain seq x y z
N MET A 1 -6.83 -28.31 3.34
CA MET A 1 -7.95 -29.11 2.81
C MET A 1 -9.22 -28.62 3.47
N SER A 2 -9.96 -27.74 2.81
CA SER A 2 -11.27 -27.26 3.30
C SER A 2 -12.31 -28.31 2.93
N GLY A 3 -13.01 -28.87 3.92
CA GLY A 3 -14.21 -29.67 3.68
C GLY A 3 -15.22 -28.79 2.94
N GLY A 4 -15.35 -29.01 1.64
CA GLY A 4 -16.39 -28.38 0.85
C GLY A 4 -17.73 -28.85 1.39
N TYR A 5 -18.69 -27.93 1.48
CA TYR A 5 -20.07 -28.30 1.72
C TYR A 5 -20.44 -29.46 0.82
N ASN A 6 -20.81 -30.58 1.44
CA ASN A 6 -21.51 -31.64 0.75
C ASN A 6 -22.94 -31.14 0.56
N LEU A 7 -23.14 -30.27 -0.44
CA LEU A 7 -24.47 -29.86 -0.92
C LEU A 7 -25.09 -31.10 -1.56
N GLY A 8 -25.58 -32.03 -0.75
CA GLY A 8 -26.25 -33.26 -1.18
C GLY A 8 -27.61 -33.02 -1.86
N ASN A 9 -27.82 -31.84 -2.43
CA ASN A 9 -29.05 -31.45 -3.11
C ASN A 9 -28.70 -31.09 -4.57
N PRO A 10 -29.34 -31.72 -5.58
CA PRO A 10 -29.01 -31.50 -6.97
C PRO A 10 -29.41 -30.07 -7.37
N ASN A 11 -28.41 -29.20 -7.49
CA ASN A 11 -28.48 -27.82 -8.01
C ASN A 11 -29.52 -26.91 -7.35
N PRO A 12 -29.22 -26.28 -6.20
CA PRO A 12 -30.05 -25.17 -5.73
C PRO A 12 -30.07 -24.05 -6.78
N THR A 13 -31.29 -23.62 -7.14
CA THR A 13 -31.52 -22.46 -8.00
C THR A 13 -31.28 -21.16 -7.22
N PHE A 14 -30.99 -20.07 -7.93
CA PHE A 14 -31.02 -18.74 -7.33
C PHE A 14 -32.46 -18.31 -7.06
N PRO A 15 -32.75 -17.57 -5.99
CA PRO A 15 -31.86 -17.08 -4.92
C PRO A 15 -31.67 -18.05 -3.73
N THR A 16 -32.24 -19.26 -3.80
CA THR A 16 -32.34 -20.22 -2.69
C THR A 16 -30.99 -20.61 -2.06
N SER A 17 -29.91 -20.69 -2.86
CA SER A 17 -28.59 -21.05 -2.33
C SER A 17 -27.99 -20.00 -1.39
N PHE A 18 -28.29 -18.72 -1.61
CA PHE A 18 -27.86 -17.65 -0.71
C PHE A 18 -28.63 -17.72 0.61
N ASP A 19 -29.95 -17.82 0.56
CA ASP A 19 -30.77 -17.86 1.77
C ASP A 19 -30.44 -19.07 2.64
N ALA A 20 -30.26 -20.24 2.02
CA ALA A 20 -29.82 -21.44 2.72
C ALA A 20 -28.48 -21.21 3.42
N ALA A 21 -27.50 -20.61 2.73
CA ALA A 21 -26.20 -20.31 3.34
C ALA A 21 -26.25 -19.25 4.45
N VAL A 22 -27.14 -18.25 4.34
CA VAL A 22 -27.38 -17.26 5.41
C VAL A 22 -27.92 -17.94 6.68
N ILE A 23 -28.80 -18.92 6.53
CA ILE A 23 -29.41 -19.64 7.66
C ILE A 23 -28.42 -20.64 8.25
N GLU A 24 -27.86 -21.51 7.42
CA GLU A 24 -27.10 -22.68 7.88
C GLU A 24 -25.70 -22.33 8.33
N GLY A 25 -24.99 -21.45 7.60
CA GLY A 25 -23.61 -21.06 7.87
C GLY A 25 -22.66 -22.24 8.00
N GLY A 26 -21.89 -22.54 6.97
CA GLY A 26 -21.32 -23.90 6.85
C GLY A 26 -19.92 -24.01 6.28
N TYR A 27 -19.21 -22.92 5.98
CA TYR A 27 -17.75 -23.02 5.94
C TYR A 27 -17.09 -21.92 6.75
N VAL A 28 -16.04 -22.32 7.46
CA VAL A 28 -15.09 -21.47 8.19
C VAL A 28 -13.70 -21.82 7.71
N SER A 29 -12.76 -20.87 7.74
CA SER A 29 -11.37 -21.18 7.45
C SER A 29 -10.76 -21.97 8.61
N GLY A 30 -9.97 -22.99 8.30
CA GLY A 30 -9.27 -23.79 9.32
C GLY A 30 -8.03 -23.12 9.92
N ASP A 31 -7.72 -21.88 9.49
CA ASP A 31 -6.53 -21.12 9.90
C ASP A 31 -6.82 -20.14 11.06
N GLY A 32 -7.99 -20.24 11.71
CA GLY A 32 -8.37 -19.37 12.85
C GLY A 32 -8.57 -17.89 12.49
N CYS A 33 -8.47 -17.52 11.21
CA CYS A 33 -8.51 -16.12 10.76
C CYS A 33 -9.90 -15.69 10.24
N TRP A 34 -10.88 -16.60 10.32
CA TRP A 34 -12.19 -16.45 9.67
C TRP A 34 -12.89 -15.13 10.00
N ASN A 35 -12.94 -14.74 11.28
CA ASN A 35 -13.60 -13.51 11.71
C ASN A 35 -12.97 -12.25 11.09
N ALA A 36 -11.64 -12.21 10.97
CA ALA A 36 -10.94 -11.11 10.32
C ALA A 36 -11.23 -11.04 8.82
N TYR A 37 -11.33 -12.19 8.15
CA TYR A 37 -11.70 -12.24 6.73
C TYR A 37 -13.14 -11.77 6.50
N VAL A 38 -14.09 -12.28 7.27
CA VAL A 38 -15.50 -11.87 7.19
C VAL A 38 -15.65 -10.38 7.46
N ASN A 39 -14.95 -9.84 8.46
CA ASN A 39 -15.00 -8.40 8.75
C ASN A 39 -14.46 -7.56 7.59
N ALA A 40 -13.31 -7.93 7.04
CA ALA A 40 -12.72 -7.21 5.91
C ALA A 40 -13.59 -7.32 4.64
N ASP A 41 -14.18 -8.48 4.39
CA ASP A 41 -15.06 -8.70 3.24
C ASP A 41 -16.38 -7.93 3.41
N ALA A 42 -16.97 -7.87 4.61
CA ALA A 42 -18.17 -7.07 4.89
C ALA A 42 -17.95 -5.58 4.62
N ILE A 43 -16.84 -5.01 5.09
CA ILE A 43 -16.49 -3.60 4.84
C ILE A 43 -16.31 -3.35 3.34
N ALA A 44 -15.58 -4.22 2.64
CA ALA A 44 -15.31 -4.06 1.22
C ALA A 44 -16.57 -4.23 0.35
N VAL A 45 -17.46 -5.16 0.69
CA VAL A 45 -18.71 -5.41 -0.04
C VAL A 45 -19.70 -4.26 0.14
N TRP A 46 -19.84 -3.72 1.35
CA TRP A 46 -20.73 -2.56 1.57
C TRP A 46 -20.15 -1.26 1.00
N GLY A 47 -18.83 -1.07 1.04
CA GLY A 47 -18.19 0.11 0.45
C GLY A 47 -18.68 1.39 1.11
N ALA A 48 -19.40 2.24 0.36
CA ALA A 48 -20.04 3.46 0.88
C ALA A 48 -21.53 3.27 1.21
N ASP A 49 -22.19 2.22 0.72
CA ASP A 49 -23.63 2.03 0.88
C ASP A 49 -23.95 1.40 2.22
N ASP A 50 -25.02 1.86 2.87
CA ASP A 50 -25.39 1.40 4.20
C ASP A 50 -26.21 0.11 4.17
N VAL A 51 -27.03 -0.09 3.13
CA VAL A 51 -27.94 -1.24 2.99
C VAL A 51 -27.76 -1.84 1.62
N LEU A 52 -27.60 -3.17 1.55
CA LEU A 52 -27.55 -3.92 0.30
C LEU A 52 -28.61 -5.02 0.28
N ASP A 53 -29.17 -5.28 -0.89
CA ASP A 53 -29.96 -6.49 -1.15
C ASP A 53 -29.06 -7.69 -1.51
N ARG A 54 -29.68 -8.84 -1.76
CA ARG A 54 -28.96 -10.09 -2.10
C ARG A 54 -28.14 -9.96 -3.37
N ALA A 55 -28.73 -9.40 -4.43
CA ALA A 55 -28.10 -9.34 -5.75
C ALA A 55 -26.86 -8.44 -5.71
N MET A 56 -26.97 -7.28 -5.05
CA MET A 56 -25.85 -6.36 -4.84
C MET A 56 -24.73 -6.99 -4.00
N ILE A 57 -25.07 -7.72 -2.93
CA ILE A 57 -24.08 -8.42 -2.10
C ILE A 57 -23.30 -9.44 -2.94
N VAL A 58 -24.00 -10.28 -3.71
CA VAL A 58 -23.38 -11.32 -4.53
C VAL A 58 -22.47 -10.72 -5.60
N GLU A 59 -22.93 -9.69 -6.31
CA GLU A 59 -22.15 -9.02 -7.34
C GLU A 59 -20.85 -8.45 -6.77
N ARG A 60 -20.95 -7.66 -5.69
CA ARG A 60 -19.79 -7.02 -5.05
C ARG A 60 -18.85 -8.04 -4.41
N TYR A 61 -19.39 -9.07 -3.77
CA TYR A 61 -18.61 -10.17 -3.21
C TYR A 61 -17.81 -10.89 -4.30
N SER A 62 -18.43 -11.22 -5.44
CA SER A 62 -17.74 -11.89 -6.55
C SER A 62 -16.61 -11.03 -7.12
N SER A 63 -16.83 -9.73 -7.27
CA SER A 63 -15.82 -8.76 -7.72
C SER A 63 -14.66 -8.65 -6.71
N ARG A 64 -14.97 -8.60 -5.41
CA ARG A 64 -13.98 -8.61 -4.34
C ARG A 64 -13.13 -9.89 -4.34
N MET A 65 -13.75 -11.06 -4.49
CA MET A 65 -13.05 -12.34 -4.52
C MET A 65 -12.15 -12.47 -5.75
N ARG A 66 -12.58 -11.99 -6.93
CA ARG A 66 -11.73 -11.94 -8.14
C ARG A 66 -10.52 -11.04 -7.95
N ALA A 67 -10.68 -9.88 -7.31
CA ALA A 67 -9.56 -8.98 -7.00
C ALA A 67 -8.60 -9.58 -5.96
N ARG A 68 -9.11 -10.35 -4.99
CA ARG A 68 -8.33 -10.95 -3.90
C ARG A 68 -7.62 -12.24 -4.31
N PHE A 69 -8.25 -13.07 -5.15
CA PHE A 69 -7.77 -14.41 -5.48
C PHE A 69 -7.72 -14.59 -7.00
N GLN A 70 -6.50 -14.64 -7.55
CA GLN A 70 -6.27 -14.79 -9.00
C GLN A 70 -6.97 -16.01 -9.62
N LYS A 71 -7.21 -17.08 -8.84
CA LYS A 71 -7.87 -18.32 -9.29
C LYS A 71 -9.38 -18.33 -9.11
N TYR A 72 -9.97 -17.33 -8.44
CA TYR A 72 -11.41 -17.27 -8.27
C TYR A 72 -12.08 -16.97 -9.62
N ARG A 73 -13.11 -17.74 -9.96
CA ARG A 73 -13.86 -17.63 -11.22
C ARG A 73 -15.36 -17.39 -11.01
N GLY A 74 -15.82 -17.39 -9.75
CA GLY A 74 -17.23 -17.25 -9.41
C GLY A 74 -17.84 -15.95 -9.94
N THR A 75 -19.02 -16.08 -10.52
CA THR A 75 -19.84 -14.97 -11.02
C THR A 75 -21.22 -14.96 -10.37
N ALA A 76 -21.97 -13.86 -10.53
CA ALA A 76 -23.37 -13.79 -10.07
C ALA A 76 -24.31 -14.79 -10.78
N ALA A 77 -23.85 -15.44 -11.86
CA ALA A 77 -24.57 -16.51 -12.54
C ALA A 77 -24.29 -17.92 -11.97
N GLU A 78 -23.43 -18.05 -10.94
CA GLU A 78 -23.04 -19.35 -10.36
C GLU A 78 -23.62 -19.62 -8.96
N PRO A 79 -24.35 -20.74 -8.73
CA PRO A 79 -24.99 -21.07 -7.45
C PRO A 79 -24.05 -21.03 -6.26
N ARG A 80 -22.79 -21.42 -6.52
CA ARG A 80 -21.73 -21.41 -5.54
C ARG A 80 -21.37 -20.00 -5.05
N THR A 81 -21.33 -19.01 -5.93
CA THR A 81 -21.05 -17.60 -5.57
C THR A 81 -22.10 -17.06 -4.62
N TRP A 82 -23.38 -17.39 -4.88
CA TRP A 82 -24.49 -17.01 -4.01
C TRP A 82 -24.40 -17.67 -2.64
N ALA A 83 -24.08 -18.97 -2.58
CA ALA A 83 -23.84 -19.66 -1.33
C ALA A 83 -22.63 -19.08 -0.56
N ASP A 84 -21.53 -18.75 -1.24
CA ASP A 84 -20.34 -18.16 -0.61
C ASP A 84 -20.66 -16.77 -0.03
N ALA A 85 -21.39 -15.93 -0.77
CA ALA A 85 -21.83 -14.62 -0.31
C ALA A 85 -22.80 -14.73 0.87
N GLY A 86 -23.77 -15.66 0.80
CA GLY A 86 -24.69 -15.95 1.90
C GLY A 86 -23.96 -16.43 3.16
N ASN A 87 -22.91 -17.24 3.01
CA ASN A 87 -22.06 -17.68 4.11
C ASN A 87 -21.32 -16.50 4.76
N VAL A 88 -20.81 -15.54 3.97
CA VAL A 88 -20.23 -14.30 4.53
C VAL A 88 -21.28 -13.50 5.31
N VAL A 89 -22.49 -13.37 4.79
CA VAL A 89 -23.60 -12.68 5.48
C VAL A 89 -23.99 -13.37 6.78
N HIS A 90 -24.07 -14.71 6.81
CA HIS A 90 -24.29 -15.48 8.03
C HIS A 90 -23.30 -15.11 9.12
N HIS A 91 -22.00 -15.16 8.81
CA HIS A 91 -20.96 -14.89 9.79
C HIS A 91 -20.91 -13.41 10.17
N ALA A 92 -21.18 -12.49 9.23
CA ALA A 92 -21.23 -11.07 9.52
C ALA A 92 -22.40 -10.72 10.47
N LEU A 93 -23.56 -11.38 10.33
CA LEU A 93 -24.68 -11.29 11.28
C LEU A 93 -24.27 -11.80 12.66
N ARG A 94 -23.65 -12.98 12.72
CA ARG A 94 -23.19 -13.58 13.99
C ARG A 94 -22.15 -12.71 14.72
N LEU A 95 -21.29 -12.02 13.98
CA LEU A 95 -20.31 -11.09 14.53
C LEU A 95 -20.88 -9.69 14.85
N GLY A 96 -22.17 -9.46 14.59
CA GLY A 96 -22.82 -8.17 14.79
C GLY A 96 -22.21 -7.04 13.95
N LEU A 97 -21.72 -7.38 12.76
CA LEU A 97 -21.15 -6.40 11.80
C LEU A 97 -22.23 -5.82 10.90
N ILE A 98 -23.25 -6.63 10.62
CA ILE A 98 -24.44 -6.23 9.85
C ILE A 98 -25.70 -6.65 10.62
N ARG A 99 -26.83 -6.07 10.25
CA ARG A 99 -28.17 -6.53 10.68
C ARG A 99 -29.08 -6.67 9.49
N GLU A 100 -30.02 -7.60 9.59
CA GLU A 100 -31.11 -7.70 8.63
C GLU A 100 -32.10 -6.53 8.79
N VAL A 101 -32.57 -6.00 7.67
CA VAL A 101 -33.53 -4.90 7.58
C VAL A 101 -34.48 -5.09 6.41
N THR A 102 -35.63 -4.42 6.45
CA THR A 102 -36.48 -4.26 5.26
C THR A 102 -36.00 -3.03 4.46
N THR A 103 -35.76 -3.19 3.16
CA THR A 103 -35.39 -2.11 2.26
C THR A 103 -36.57 -1.17 2.01
N THR A 104 -36.32 -0.01 1.40
CA THR A 104 -37.39 0.91 0.98
C THR A 104 -38.35 0.29 -0.06
N ALA A 105 -37.91 -0.74 -0.78
CA ALA A 105 -38.73 -1.51 -1.70
C ALA A 105 -39.55 -2.64 -1.03
N GLY A 106 -39.47 -2.79 0.30
CA GLY A 106 -40.15 -3.85 1.04
C GLY A 106 -39.43 -5.20 0.99
N GLU A 107 -38.24 -5.26 0.40
CA GLU A 107 -37.46 -6.49 0.27
C GLU A 107 -36.54 -6.72 1.47
N ARG A 108 -36.05 -7.94 1.63
CA ARG A 108 -35.04 -8.29 2.64
C ARG A 108 -33.69 -7.71 2.23
N GLY A 109 -33.07 -6.93 3.10
CA GLY A 109 -31.75 -6.35 2.92
C GLY A 109 -30.90 -6.46 4.18
N TRP A 110 -29.63 -6.05 4.08
CA TRP A 110 -28.68 -6.11 5.17
C TRP A 110 -27.96 -4.77 5.32
N ARG A 111 -28.06 -4.22 6.53
CA ARG A 111 -27.46 -2.93 6.90
C ARG A 111 -26.13 -3.16 7.61
N ILE A 112 -25.07 -2.50 7.17
CA ILE A 112 -23.81 -2.48 7.91
C ILE A 112 -23.95 -1.61 9.18
N LEU A 113 -23.45 -2.12 10.30
CA LEU A 113 -23.51 -1.44 11.60
C LEU A 113 -22.21 -0.70 11.90
N GLU A 114 -21.08 -1.27 11.49
CA GLU A 114 -19.76 -0.68 11.68
C GLU A 114 -18.88 -0.87 10.45
N ARG A 115 -18.15 0.18 10.10
CA ARG A 115 -17.23 0.21 8.95
C ARG A 115 -15.76 0.07 9.35
N ASP A 116 -15.50 0.00 10.66
CA ASP A 116 -14.17 -0.19 11.18
C ASP A 116 -13.82 -1.68 11.29
N LEU A 117 -12.52 -1.99 11.11
CA LEU A 117 -12.01 -3.33 11.40
C LEU A 117 -12.09 -3.59 12.90
N ARG A 118 -12.97 -4.50 13.30
CA ARG A 118 -13.02 -5.08 14.64
C ARG A 118 -12.03 -6.21 14.82
N TRP A 119 -11.67 -6.91 13.75
CA TRP A 119 -10.78 -8.07 13.78
C TRP A 119 -9.59 -7.87 12.83
N ILE A 120 -8.40 -8.24 13.28
CA ILE A 120 -7.19 -8.27 12.46
C ILE A 120 -6.56 -9.66 12.50
N VAL A 121 -5.82 -10.02 11.46
CA VAL A 121 -4.97 -11.22 11.49
C VAL A 121 -3.65 -10.88 12.17
N VAL A 122 -3.31 -11.64 13.21
CA VAL A 122 -2.00 -11.58 13.88
C VAL A 122 -1.23 -12.88 13.65
N GLY A 123 0.10 -12.84 13.77
CA GLY A 123 0.97 -14.01 13.54
C GLY A 123 1.35 -14.23 12.08
N THR A 124 2.10 -15.31 11.82
CA THR A 124 2.56 -15.71 10.47
C THR A 124 2.43 -17.21 10.26
N GLY A 125 2.34 -17.64 9.00
CA GLY A 125 2.29 -19.06 8.64
C GLY A 125 1.08 -19.79 9.24
N TYR A 126 1.36 -20.87 9.97
CA TYR A 126 0.35 -21.70 10.65
C TYR A 126 -0.08 -21.16 12.01
N HIS A 127 0.59 -20.14 12.55
CA HIS A 127 0.26 -19.50 13.84
C HIS A 127 -0.51 -18.20 13.64
N ARG A 128 -1.28 -18.10 12.55
CA ARG A 128 -2.14 -16.95 12.32
C ARG A 128 -3.46 -17.13 13.05
N GLU A 129 -3.99 -16.06 13.59
CA GLU A 129 -5.30 -16.04 14.24
C GLU A 129 -5.99 -14.69 14.04
N ALA A 130 -7.32 -14.69 14.10
CA ALA A 130 -8.10 -13.46 14.17
C ALA A 130 -8.09 -12.94 15.61
N ARG A 131 -7.58 -11.73 15.82
CA ARG A 131 -7.64 -11.02 17.09
C ARG A 131 -8.61 -9.86 17.00
N GLN A 132 -9.54 -9.78 17.95
CA GLN A 132 -10.43 -8.62 18.08
C GLN A 132 -9.65 -7.41 18.62
N VAL A 133 -9.79 -6.26 17.97
CA VAL A 133 -9.11 -5.00 18.31
C VAL A 133 -10.09 -3.86 18.56
N ARG A 134 -11.38 -4.02 18.21
CA ARG A 134 -12.45 -3.06 18.52
C ARG A 134 -13.72 -3.77 18.99
N GLY A 135 -14.55 -3.05 19.74
CA GLY A 135 -15.79 -3.60 20.30
C GLY A 135 -15.55 -4.55 21.47
N LEU A 136 -14.38 -4.45 22.12
CA LEU A 136 -14.08 -5.14 23.36
C LEU A 136 -14.76 -4.42 24.54
N PRO A 137 -14.98 -5.10 25.68
CA PRO A 137 -15.35 -4.43 26.93
C PRO A 137 -14.41 -3.25 27.22
N PRO A 138 -14.90 -2.12 27.79
CA PRO A 138 -14.11 -0.89 27.90
C PRO A 138 -12.72 -1.06 28.54
N ALA A 139 -12.61 -1.93 29.54
CA ALA A 139 -11.34 -2.23 30.20
C ALA A 139 -10.33 -2.95 29.29
N GLU A 140 -10.81 -3.89 28.47
CA GLU A 140 -9.98 -4.63 27.51
C GLU A 140 -9.60 -3.75 26.32
N GLN A 141 -10.54 -2.95 25.82
CA GLN A 141 -10.28 -1.97 24.76
C GLN A 141 -9.18 -1.00 25.19
N ALA A 142 -9.27 -0.43 26.39
CA ALA A 142 -8.25 0.47 26.92
C ALA A 142 -6.87 -0.21 27.05
N ALA A 143 -6.83 -1.50 27.37
CA ALA A 143 -5.57 -2.25 27.43
C ALA A 143 -4.95 -2.45 26.03
N VAL A 144 -5.76 -2.77 25.02
CA VAL A 144 -5.33 -2.88 23.62
C VAL A 144 -4.82 -1.53 23.12
N ASP A 145 -5.59 -0.47 23.30
CA ASP A 145 -5.24 0.89 22.86
C ASP A 145 -3.93 1.36 23.52
N LYS A 146 -3.76 1.09 24.82
CA LYS A 146 -2.52 1.40 25.55
C LYS A 146 -1.33 0.63 25.01
N ALA A 147 -1.51 -0.65 24.65
CA ALA A 147 -0.46 -1.47 24.06
C ALA A 147 -0.07 -0.95 22.68
N GLU A 148 -1.05 -0.62 21.82
CA GLU A 148 -0.82 -0.04 20.50
C GLU A 148 -0.12 1.32 20.57
N ALA A 149 -0.57 2.21 21.45
CA ALA A 149 0.06 3.49 21.69
C ALA A 149 1.52 3.33 22.19
N SER A 150 1.78 2.32 23.01
CA SER A 150 3.14 2.03 23.50
C SER A 150 4.04 1.47 22.39
N LEU A 151 3.51 0.61 21.52
CA LEU A 151 4.22 0.13 20.33
C LEU A 151 4.51 1.27 19.34
N ALA A 152 3.54 2.16 19.11
CA ALA A 152 3.71 3.33 18.25
C ALA A 152 4.82 4.26 18.78
N ARG A 153 4.80 4.58 20.09
CA ARG A 153 5.87 5.36 20.74
C ARG A 153 7.24 4.70 20.61
N ARG A 154 7.31 3.38 20.81
CA ARG A 154 8.56 2.62 20.64
C ARG A 154 9.06 2.68 19.19
N ARG A 155 8.18 2.50 18.21
CA ARG A 155 8.54 2.61 16.78
C ARG A 155 9.05 4.00 16.44
N ALA A 156 8.31 5.05 16.79
CA ALA A 156 8.74 6.43 16.58
C ALA A 156 10.10 6.74 17.21
N THR A 157 10.36 6.23 18.41
CA THR A 157 11.67 6.37 19.07
C THR A 157 12.78 5.66 18.30
N LEU A 158 12.55 4.44 17.83
CA LEU A 158 13.53 3.69 17.04
C LEU A 158 13.77 4.32 15.67
N ASP A 159 12.74 4.86 15.03
CA ASP A 159 12.85 5.54 13.76
C ASP A 159 13.62 6.84 13.91
N ARG A 160 13.35 7.63 14.96
CA ARG A 160 14.14 8.82 15.29
C ARG A 160 15.62 8.49 15.51
N LYS A 161 15.92 7.49 16.35
CA LYS A 161 17.30 7.05 16.59
C LYS A 161 18.00 6.57 15.31
N ALA A 162 17.27 5.92 14.41
CA ALA A 162 17.85 5.48 13.14
C ALA A 162 18.24 6.65 12.25
N ARG A 163 17.43 7.72 12.23
CA ARG A 163 17.77 8.96 11.51
C ARG A 163 19.00 9.65 12.14
N GLU A 164 18.99 9.85 13.46
CA GLU A 164 20.15 10.40 14.21
C GLU A 164 21.45 9.61 13.92
N ASN A 165 21.37 8.28 13.90
CA ASN A 165 22.53 7.42 13.59
C ASN A 165 22.98 7.50 12.11
N ALA A 166 22.10 7.92 11.20
CA ALA A 166 22.41 8.05 9.78
C ALA A 166 23.11 9.37 9.43
N ASP A 167 23.01 10.41 10.28
CA ASP A 167 23.54 11.76 10.02
C ASP A 167 25.00 11.76 9.55
N ALA A 168 25.88 11.14 10.34
CA ALA A 168 27.31 11.09 10.05
C ALA A 168 27.61 10.32 8.76
N TRP A 169 26.82 9.28 8.50
CA TRP A 169 26.98 8.45 7.31
C TRP A 169 26.54 9.20 6.05
N ILE A 170 25.36 9.86 6.07
CA ILE A 170 24.84 10.67 4.95
C ILE A 170 25.80 11.82 4.65
N ALA A 171 26.28 12.51 5.70
CA ALA A 171 27.23 13.61 5.54
C ALA A 171 28.56 13.16 4.90
N ARG A 172 29.03 11.95 5.23
CA ARG A 172 30.22 11.37 4.59
C ARG A 172 29.96 11.08 3.11
N VAL A 173 28.85 10.42 2.78
CA VAL A 173 28.54 10.06 1.39
C VAL A 173 28.42 11.29 0.50
N ILE A 174 27.71 12.34 0.94
CA ILE A 174 27.60 13.59 0.18
C ILE A 174 28.97 14.24 -0.02
N ARG A 175 29.82 14.24 1.01
CA ARG A 175 31.19 14.76 0.91
C ARG A 175 32.03 13.98 -0.10
N ASP A 176 31.93 12.65 -0.07
CA ASP A 176 32.67 11.79 -1.00
C ASP A 176 32.18 11.97 -2.44
N THR A 177 30.85 12.08 -2.65
CA THR A 177 30.26 12.45 -3.95
C THR A 177 30.81 13.77 -4.49
N LEU A 178 30.81 14.82 -3.67
CA LEU A 178 31.32 16.14 -4.07
C LEU A 178 32.83 16.17 -4.29
N ARG A 179 33.59 15.31 -3.59
CA ARG A 179 35.03 15.15 -3.84
C ARG A 179 35.29 14.52 -5.21
N SER A 180 34.48 13.54 -5.59
CA SER A 180 34.60 12.84 -6.87
C SER A 180 34.08 13.66 -8.05
N ASP A 181 32.95 14.36 -7.88
CA ASP A 181 32.36 15.24 -8.88
C ASP A 181 31.76 16.50 -8.23
N PRO A 182 32.51 17.62 -8.16
CA PRO A 182 32.04 18.88 -7.60
C PRO A 182 30.87 19.51 -8.35
N ALA A 183 30.62 19.10 -9.59
CA ALA A 183 29.54 19.60 -10.43
C ALA A 183 28.30 18.69 -10.38
N THR A 184 28.27 17.71 -9.45
CA THR A 184 27.11 16.87 -9.22
C THR A 184 25.88 17.73 -8.91
N VAL A 185 24.77 17.39 -9.55
CA VAL A 185 23.45 17.97 -9.29
C VAL A 185 22.57 16.95 -8.56
N VAL A 186 21.55 17.44 -7.86
CA VAL A 186 20.55 16.60 -7.21
C VAL A 186 19.75 15.83 -8.27
N PRO A 187 19.72 14.49 -8.24
CA PRO A 187 18.99 13.69 -9.22
C PRO A 187 17.47 13.86 -9.15
N GLN A 188 16.79 13.89 -10.31
CA GLN A 188 15.33 13.93 -10.41
C GLN A 188 14.66 12.75 -9.69
N MET A 189 15.26 11.57 -9.78
CA MET A 189 14.82 10.36 -9.07
C MET A 189 14.60 10.59 -7.56
N TRP A 190 15.41 11.42 -6.92
CA TRP A 190 15.26 11.67 -5.48
C TRP A 190 13.99 12.47 -5.17
N ALA A 191 13.63 13.42 -6.05
CA ALA A 191 12.37 14.14 -5.96
C ALA A 191 11.17 13.21 -6.26
N ASP A 192 11.26 12.39 -7.30
CA ASP A 192 10.18 11.48 -7.70
C ASP A 192 9.84 10.44 -6.62
N ARG A 193 10.87 10.01 -5.86
CA ARG A 193 10.70 9.12 -4.71
C ARG A 193 10.29 9.85 -3.42
N GLY A 194 10.24 11.18 -3.44
CA GLY A 194 9.89 12.00 -2.27
C GLY A 194 10.98 12.07 -1.20
N TRP A 195 12.24 11.77 -1.56
CA TRP A 195 13.36 11.87 -0.63
C TRP A 195 13.71 13.31 -0.31
N VAL A 196 13.65 14.16 -1.34
CA VAL A 196 13.92 15.59 -1.27
C VAL A 196 12.77 16.37 -1.91
N PRO A 197 12.59 17.66 -1.60
CA PRO A 197 11.61 18.50 -2.28
C PRO A 197 11.82 18.54 -3.79
N SER A 198 10.72 18.58 -4.55
CA SER A 198 10.77 18.52 -6.02
C SER A 198 11.58 19.63 -6.67
N TRP A 199 11.60 20.82 -6.07
CA TRP A 199 12.33 21.98 -6.57
C TRP A 199 13.85 21.87 -6.44
N LEU A 200 14.38 20.90 -5.69
CA LEU A 200 15.83 20.69 -5.58
C LEU A 200 16.42 19.95 -6.79
N SER A 201 15.61 19.22 -7.55
CA SER A 201 16.10 18.48 -8.72
C SER A 201 16.86 19.41 -9.68
N GLY A 202 18.02 18.94 -10.17
CA GLY A 202 18.88 19.69 -11.08
C GLY A 202 19.69 20.82 -10.44
N THR A 203 19.46 21.16 -9.17
CA THR A 203 20.31 22.12 -8.45
C THR A 203 21.65 21.48 -8.08
N ARG A 204 22.71 22.28 -7.97
CA ARG A 204 24.02 21.75 -7.55
C ARG A 204 23.94 21.16 -6.14
N LEU A 205 24.57 20.00 -5.96
CA LEU A 205 24.56 19.28 -4.69
C LEU A 205 25.31 20.03 -3.59
N ASP A 206 26.35 20.81 -3.93
CA ASP A 206 27.08 21.63 -2.95
C ASP A 206 26.22 22.75 -2.36
N ALA A 207 25.43 23.44 -3.20
CA ALA A 207 24.51 24.48 -2.79
C ALA A 207 23.33 23.95 -1.96
N SER A 208 22.96 22.68 -2.14
CA SER A 208 21.81 22.04 -1.49
C SER A 208 22.20 21.00 -0.43
N ALA A 209 23.50 20.80 -0.16
CA ALA A 209 24.01 19.72 0.69
C ALA A 209 23.38 19.70 2.08
N GLY A 210 23.17 20.87 2.69
CA GLY A 210 22.50 20.98 3.99
C GLY A 210 21.07 20.45 3.96
N ILE A 211 20.31 20.77 2.91
CA ILE A 211 18.93 20.33 2.76
C ILE A 211 18.87 18.82 2.49
N VAL A 212 19.73 18.30 1.60
CA VAL A 212 19.79 16.86 1.30
C VAL A 212 20.17 16.05 2.54
N ARG A 213 21.09 16.56 3.39
CA ARG A 213 21.45 15.93 4.66
C ARG A 213 20.26 15.83 5.61
N GLU A 214 19.52 16.93 5.79
CA GLU A 214 18.40 17.01 6.72
C GLU A 214 17.08 16.41 6.18
N ALA A 215 17.03 16.06 4.89
CA ALA A 215 15.82 15.62 4.21
C ALA A 215 15.13 14.43 4.92
N HIS A 216 15.92 13.50 5.44
CA HIS A 216 15.41 12.33 6.14
C HIS A 216 14.75 12.67 7.50
N HIS A 217 15.23 13.71 8.20
CA HIS A 217 14.57 14.25 9.40
C HIS A 217 13.32 15.05 9.05
N ALA A 218 13.41 15.94 8.06
CA ALA A 218 12.30 16.78 7.61
C ALA A 218 11.11 15.96 7.11
N ALA A 219 11.36 14.87 6.39
CA ALA A 219 10.34 13.93 5.92
C ALA A 219 9.94 12.88 6.97
N ALA A 220 10.50 12.94 8.19
CA ALA A 220 10.28 12.00 9.29
C ALA A 220 10.38 10.52 8.85
N MET A 221 11.35 10.20 7.97
CA MET A 221 11.46 8.89 7.33
C MET A 221 11.52 7.75 8.36
N ASP A 222 10.68 6.72 8.18
CA ASP A 222 10.80 5.49 8.94
C ASP A 222 12.08 4.71 8.57
N ARG A 223 12.43 3.69 9.36
CA ARG A 223 13.65 2.90 9.11
C ARG A 223 13.72 2.22 7.74
N ARG A 224 12.59 1.80 7.17
CA ARG A 224 12.57 1.12 5.86
C ARG A 224 12.84 2.15 4.77
N THR A 225 12.17 3.28 4.85
CA THR A 225 12.29 4.41 3.93
C THR A 225 13.70 5.01 3.98
N LEU A 226 14.24 5.23 5.19
CA LEU A 226 15.61 5.70 5.40
C LEU A 226 16.65 4.74 4.78
N LYS A 227 16.44 3.42 4.90
CA LYS A 227 17.35 2.44 4.28
C LYS A 227 17.34 2.53 2.75
N ALA A 228 16.18 2.76 2.14
CA ALA A 228 16.07 2.97 0.69
C ALA A 228 16.79 4.27 0.27
N TRP A 229 16.59 5.36 1.02
CA TRP A 229 17.28 6.63 0.80
C TRP A 229 18.81 6.50 0.87
N ILE A 230 19.31 5.83 1.90
CA ILE A 230 20.74 5.52 2.07
C ILE A 230 21.27 4.73 0.86
N SER A 231 20.52 3.75 0.36
CA SER A 231 20.91 2.99 -0.83
C SER A 231 21.06 3.89 -2.07
N ASP A 232 20.10 4.79 -2.31
CA ASP A 232 20.15 5.69 -3.46
C ASP A 232 21.30 6.71 -3.34
N LEU A 233 21.62 7.17 -2.13
CA LEU A 233 22.79 8.02 -1.87
C LEU A 233 24.11 7.28 -2.17
N GLN A 234 24.21 5.99 -1.84
CA GLN A 234 25.39 5.18 -2.17
C GLN A 234 25.57 5.01 -3.67
N GLU A 235 24.49 4.69 -4.36
CA GLU A 235 24.49 4.51 -5.82
C GLU A 235 24.92 5.80 -6.53
N GLU A 236 24.45 6.94 -6.04
CA GLU A 236 24.85 8.25 -6.54
C GLU A 236 26.33 8.53 -6.30
N SER A 237 26.83 8.22 -5.10
CA SER A 237 28.26 8.37 -4.77
C SER A 237 29.15 7.51 -5.67
N ILE A 238 28.76 6.25 -5.93
CA ILE A 238 29.47 5.38 -6.87
C ILE A 238 29.43 5.95 -8.29
N SER A 239 28.26 6.41 -8.74
CA SER A 239 28.09 6.97 -10.09
C SER A 239 28.93 8.24 -10.29
N SER A 240 29.07 9.07 -9.26
CA SER A 240 29.85 10.32 -9.29
C SER A 240 31.32 10.11 -9.64
N ILE A 241 31.90 8.97 -9.28
CA ILE A 241 33.31 8.63 -9.61
C ILE A 241 33.50 8.50 -11.13
N ALA A 242 32.50 8.00 -11.85
CA ALA A 242 32.59 7.74 -13.29
C ALA A 242 32.20 8.94 -14.18
N ARG A 243 31.44 9.91 -13.66
CA ARG A 243 30.90 11.02 -14.47
C ARG A 243 31.93 11.99 -15.03
N PRO A 244 32.97 12.43 -14.28
CA PRO A 244 33.99 13.31 -14.84
C PRO A 244 34.65 12.70 -16.08
N PHE A 245 34.96 11.40 -16.03
CA PHE A 245 35.55 10.70 -17.17
C PHE A 245 34.59 10.65 -18.38
N LYS A 246 33.30 10.35 -18.16
CA LYS A 246 32.30 10.38 -19.23
C LYS A 246 32.16 11.76 -19.86
N ARG A 247 32.07 12.82 -19.04
CA ARG A 247 32.00 14.21 -19.55
C ARG A 247 33.25 14.60 -20.34
N SER A 248 34.44 14.21 -19.89
CA SER A 248 35.67 14.45 -20.64
C SER A 248 35.72 13.68 -21.96
N GLN A 249 35.22 12.45 -22.00
CA GLN A 249 35.10 11.68 -23.25
C GLN A 249 34.09 12.30 -24.21
N GLU A 250 32.92 12.71 -23.70
CA GLU A 250 31.89 13.40 -24.50
C GLU A 250 32.44 14.71 -25.06
N PHE A 251 33.13 15.51 -24.25
CA PHE A 251 33.74 16.77 -24.70
C PHE A 251 34.86 16.55 -25.73
N ALA A 252 35.69 15.52 -25.54
CA ALA A 252 36.73 15.15 -26.51
C ALA A 252 36.17 14.55 -27.81
N ALA A 253 34.94 14.03 -27.79
CA ALA A 253 34.24 13.49 -28.96
C ALA A 253 33.44 14.56 -29.73
N LEU A 254 33.32 15.78 -29.20
CA LEU A 254 32.76 16.91 -29.95
C LEU A 254 33.76 17.34 -31.04
N PRO A 255 33.31 17.52 -32.29
CA PRO A 255 34.19 18.00 -33.36
C PRO A 255 34.75 19.37 -33.00
N GLU A 256 36.06 19.57 -33.23
CA GLU A 256 36.81 20.79 -32.88
C GLU A 256 36.26 22.05 -33.60
N HIS A 257 35.55 21.83 -34.71
CA HIS A 257 34.77 22.82 -35.41
C HIS A 257 33.37 22.26 -35.64
N ALA A 258 32.36 22.83 -34.98
CA ALA A 258 31.01 22.74 -35.50
C ALA A 258 31.01 23.58 -36.79
N GLU A 259 30.80 22.95 -37.95
CA GLU A 259 30.50 23.70 -39.18
C GLU A 259 29.27 24.58 -38.87
N LEU A 260 29.50 25.89 -38.77
CA LEU A 260 28.40 26.86 -38.72
C LEU A 260 27.68 26.74 -40.06
N PRO A 261 26.35 26.58 -40.08
CA PRO A 261 25.59 26.69 -41.33
C PRO A 261 25.91 28.04 -41.98
N ASP A 262 26.12 28.07 -43.29
CA ASP A 262 26.53 29.28 -44.04
C ASP A 262 25.63 30.51 -43.77
N GLU A 263 24.39 30.28 -43.35
CA GLU A 263 23.42 31.32 -42.98
C GLU A 263 23.81 32.09 -41.69
N ASP A 264 24.47 31.43 -40.73
CA ASP A 264 24.89 32.04 -39.46
C ASP A 264 26.24 32.77 -39.60
N ASP A 265 27.15 32.31 -40.46
CA ASP A 265 28.42 32.99 -40.77
C ASP A 265 28.17 34.34 -41.46
N ALA A 266 27.22 34.39 -42.41
CA ALA A 266 26.82 35.64 -43.06
C ALA A 266 26.17 36.65 -42.09
N ALA A 267 25.44 36.16 -41.08
CA ALA A 267 24.83 37.02 -40.06
C ALA A 267 25.87 37.57 -39.07
N LEU A 268 26.94 36.81 -38.78
CA LEU A 268 28.05 37.23 -37.93
C LEU A 268 28.98 38.24 -38.61
N GLU A 269 29.26 38.07 -39.91
CA GLU A 269 30.00 39.07 -40.69
C GLU A 269 29.25 40.40 -40.83
N ALA A 270 27.91 40.39 -40.85
CA ALA A 270 27.10 41.61 -40.90
C ALA A 270 27.09 42.42 -39.59
N LEU A 271 27.61 41.86 -38.49
CA LEU A 271 27.68 42.50 -37.16
C LEU A 271 29.08 43.08 -36.82
N LEU A 272 30.10 42.82 -37.64
CA LEU A 272 31.46 43.35 -37.50
C LEU A 272 31.70 44.57 -38.41
#